data_AF-A0AAD9ES79-F1
#
_entry.id   AF-A0AAD9ES79-F1
#
_cell.length_a   1.000
_cell.length_b   1.000
_cell.length_c   1.000
_cell.angle_alpha   90.00
_cell.angle_beta   90.00
_cell.angle_gamma   90.00
#
_symmetry.space_group_name_H-M   'P 1'
#
loop_
_entity.id
_entity.type
_entity.pdbx_description
1 polymer ?
#
loop_
_entity_poly.entity_id
_entity_poly.type
_entity_poly.pdbx_seq_one_letter_code
_entity_poly.pdbx_strand_id
1 'polypeptide(L)'
;MNTKLETSDLRWTTHPAEDPQWDEVSGLDDEQNSVRIHEICTPDSADSYWLRTRWIPRGAATTLYVEIRFTMMECSSLNRRHCKETFNVFFYESPSDSASKSRPPWMENPNVKTLRLGAGPVEGAGPLEEAGLYLAFQSQGACMALLSVRVFYRKCPPLQRAFASFPETIPHSLVEQAQGVCVENAVTPPGEQARPPSMLCGEDGQWVGQPVSSCSCRPGYETGGSDVHCRACPTVQFKAGSGPGGCSPCPANSNTLIPGSAYCLCHHGYHRADSDPPDAVCTRPPSAPRLLISQTNESSLSLEWSEPLERGGRSDLTYRGLAASCPPCDDSVLYRPAQSGLTQRRVIVWGLRPHSSYVFTVQSLNGVSALSQSEPASGSVNVSTSRDGGLPVAVRVVQFFFGGVI
;
A
#
# COMPACT_ATOMS: atom_id res chain seq x y z
N MET A 1 -27.24 -4.35 24.41
CA MET A 1 -28.54 -4.97 24.81
C MET A 1 -29.61 -4.50 23.84
N ASN A 2 -30.49 -5.37 23.37
CA ASN A 2 -31.64 -4.95 22.54
C ASN A 2 -32.85 -5.84 22.83
N THR A 3 -33.83 -5.33 23.59
CA THR A 3 -35.00 -6.12 23.98
C THR A 3 -35.91 -6.49 22.82
N LYS A 4 -35.84 -5.79 21.67
CA LYS A 4 -36.59 -6.15 20.46
C LYS A 4 -36.17 -7.52 19.91
N LEU A 5 -34.95 -7.96 20.17
CA LEU A 5 -34.41 -9.25 19.69
C LEU A 5 -34.60 -10.39 20.70
N GLU A 6 -35.15 -10.10 21.89
CA GLU A 6 -35.32 -11.07 22.97
C GLU A 6 -36.71 -11.71 22.90
N THR A 7 -36.75 -13.03 22.76
CA THR A 7 -37.99 -13.82 22.75
C THR A 7 -38.25 -14.54 24.08
N SER A 8 -37.23 -14.65 24.92
CA SER A 8 -37.30 -15.19 26.29
C SER A 8 -37.51 -14.09 27.33
N ASP A 9 -37.97 -14.48 28.51
CA ASP A 9 -38.23 -13.55 29.62
C ASP A 9 -37.02 -12.65 29.93
N LEU A 10 -37.27 -11.34 30.06
CA LEU A 10 -36.20 -10.36 30.28
C LEU A 10 -35.68 -10.43 31.72
N ARG A 11 -36.55 -10.82 32.66
CA ARG A 11 -36.28 -11.01 34.10
C ARG A 11 -35.71 -9.77 34.76
N TRP A 12 -36.34 -8.63 34.47
CA TRP A 12 -36.01 -7.35 35.10
C TRP A 12 -36.59 -7.30 36.52
N THR A 13 -35.96 -6.52 37.40
CA THR A 13 -36.35 -6.45 38.81
C THR A 13 -37.36 -5.32 39.00
N THR A 14 -38.48 -5.60 39.69
CA THR A 14 -39.52 -4.62 40.02
C THR A 14 -39.43 -4.19 41.48
N HIS A 15 -39.88 -2.96 41.79
CA HIS A 15 -40.01 -2.44 43.15
C HIS A 15 -41.21 -1.48 43.26
N PRO A 16 -42.00 -1.50 44.36
CA PRO A 16 -41.90 -2.39 45.52
C PRO A 16 -42.10 -3.87 45.18
N ALA A 17 -41.39 -4.77 45.87
CA ALA A 17 -41.49 -6.21 45.59
C ALA A 17 -42.79 -6.83 46.12
N GLU A 18 -43.41 -6.20 47.12
CA GLU A 18 -44.68 -6.62 47.73
C GLU A 18 -45.89 -6.21 46.87
N ASP A 19 -45.71 -5.23 45.99
CA ASP A 19 -46.75 -4.70 45.10
C ASP A 19 -46.16 -4.39 43.71
N PRO A 20 -45.84 -5.43 42.91
CA PRO A 20 -45.27 -5.25 41.59
C PRO A 20 -46.35 -4.78 40.60
N GLN A 21 -46.25 -3.54 40.13
CA GLN A 21 -47.17 -2.96 39.14
C GLN A 21 -46.64 -3.00 37.69
N TRP A 22 -45.37 -3.37 37.51
CA TRP A 22 -44.78 -3.56 36.20
C TRP A 22 -44.95 -5.02 35.77
N ASP A 23 -45.69 -5.24 34.70
CA ASP A 23 -45.96 -6.56 34.15
C ASP A 23 -45.11 -6.84 32.91
N GLU A 24 -44.54 -8.04 32.81
CA GLU A 24 -43.83 -8.51 31.61
C GLU A 24 -44.81 -9.29 30.73
N VAL A 25 -45.10 -8.75 29.54
CA VAL A 25 -46.08 -9.32 28.61
C VAL A 25 -45.49 -9.50 27.21
N SER A 26 -46.17 -10.30 26.39
CA SER A 26 -45.84 -10.44 24.97
C SER A 26 -46.59 -9.39 24.16
N GLY A 27 -45.85 -8.49 23.53
CA GLY A 27 -46.37 -7.52 22.57
C GLY A 27 -46.06 -7.92 21.12
N LEU A 28 -46.55 -7.12 20.18
CA LEU A 28 -46.18 -7.18 18.77
C LEU A 28 -45.41 -5.92 18.41
N ASP A 29 -44.31 -6.07 17.67
CA ASP A 29 -43.60 -4.93 17.09
C ASP A 29 -44.27 -4.44 15.78
N ASP A 30 -43.70 -3.38 15.19
CA ASP A 30 -44.18 -2.80 13.93
C ASP A 30 -44.22 -3.82 12.77
N GLU A 31 -43.40 -4.88 12.84
CA GLU A 31 -43.29 -5.94 11.85
C GLU A 31 -44.12 -7.19 12.20
N GLN A 32 -44.98 -7.12 13.23
CA GLN A 32 -45.82 -8.22 13.75
C GLN A 32 -45.02 -9.39 14.34
N ASN A 33 -43.77 -9.17 14.75
CA ASN A 33 -43.02 -10.16 15.52
C ASN A 33 -43.44 -10.10 16.99
N SER A 34 -43.52 -11.27 17.64
CA SER A 34 -43.74 -11.33 19.08
C SER A 34 -42.48 -10.90 19.82
N VAL A 35 -42.61 -9.88 20.67
CA VAL A 35 -41.52 -9.29 21.46
C VAL A 35 -41.93 -9.20 22.93
N ARG A 36 -40.95 -9.21 23.84
CA ARG A 36 -41.20 -8.99 25.27
C ARG A 36 -41.22 -7.50 25.59
N ILE A 37 -42.31 -7.04 26.21
CA ILE A 37 -42.53 -5.65 26.61
C ILE A 37 -42.86 -5.58 28.10
N HIS A 38 -42.71 -4.39 28.68
CA HIS A 38 -43.14 -4.12 30.06
C HIS A 38 -44.23 -3.07 30.11
N GLU A 39 -45.35 -3.37 30.74
CA GLU A 39 -46.48 -2.44 30.89
C GLU A 39 -46.78 -2.11 32.34
N ILE A 40 -47.35 -0.92 32.57
CA ILE A 40 -47.82 -0.44 33.87
C ILE A 40 -48.98 0.52 33.67
N CYS A 41 -50.01 0.44 34.50
CA CYS A 41 -51.11 1.41 34.49
C CYS A 41 -51.64 1.71 35.89
N THR A 42 -51.13 2.79 36.49
CA THR A 42 -51.46 3.20 37.85
C THR A 42 -51.86 4.69 37.92
N PRO A 43 -52.89 5.14 37.20
CA PRO A 43 -53.16 6.57 36.97
C PRO A 43 -53.69 7.32 38.20
N ASP A 44 -54.09 6.59 39.24
CA ASP A 44 -54.61 7.13 40.50
C ASP A 44 -53.60 7.05 41.66
N SER A 45 -52.46 6.36 41.48
CA SER A 45 -51.44 6.20 42.52
C SER A 45 -50.38 7.29 42.43
N ALA A 46 -50.03 7.86 43.59
CA ALA A 46 -48.90 8.78 43.74
C ALA A 46 -47.60 8.06 44.12
N ASP A 47 -47.64 6.73 44.29
CA ASP A 47 -46.48 5.92 44.66
C ASP A 47 -45.51 5.75 43.49
N SER A 48 -44.27 5.38 43.81
CA SER A 48 -43.21 5.18 42.83
C SER A 48 -43.00 3.70 42.54
N TYR A 49 -43.29 3.31 41.30
CA TYR A 49 -43.05 1.95 40.81
C TYR A 49 -41.83 1.92 39.90
N TRP A 50 -40.89 1.06 40.24
CA TRP A 50 -39.61 0.97 39.58
C TRP A 50 -39.45 -0.36 38.84
N LEU A 51 -38.74 -0.30 37.73
CA LEU A 51 -38.32 -1.45 36.93
C LEU A 51 -36.84 -1.27 36.60
N ARG A 52 -35.99 -2.27 36.89
CA ARG A 52 -34.55 -2.22 36.63
C ARG A 52 -34.10 -3.35 35.74
N THR A 53 -33.28 -3.03 34.75
CA THR A 53 -32.66 -4.00 33.85
C THR A 53 -31.71 -4.95 34.58
N ARG A 54 -31.25 -5.99 33.88
CA ARG A 54 -30.02 -6.71 34.27
C ARG A 54 -28.79 -5.82 34.08
N TRP A 55 -27.65 -6.25 34.61
CA TRP A 55 -26.38 -5.53 34.45
C TRP A 55 -25.97 -5.52 32.97
N ILE A 56 -25.71 -4.32 32.46
CA ILE A 56 -25.31 -4.09 31.07
C ILE A 56 -23.81 -3.85 31.06
N PRO A 57 -23.00 -4.78 30.52
CA PRO A 57 -21.57 -4.57 30.39
C PRO A 57 -21.29 -3.40 29.44
N ARG A 58 -20.37 -2.51 29.83
CA ARG A 58 -19.90 -1.41 28.99
C ARG A 58 -19.00 -1.89 27.86
N GLY A 59 -18.24 -2.96 28.11
CA GLY A 59 -17.20 -3.41 27.19
C GLY A 59 -16.10 -2.36 27.03
N ALA A 60 -15.63 -2.16 25.80
CA ALA A 60 -14.58 -1.18 25.50
C ALA A 60 -15.10 0.25 25.27
N ALA A 61 -16.42 0.50 25.30
CA ALA A 61 -16.99 1.82 25.04
C ALA A 61 -16.81 2.78 26.21
N THR A 62 -16.57 4.07 26.00
CA THR A 62 -16.67 5.07 27.08
C THR A 62 -18.09 5.60 27.24
N THR A 63 -18.83 5.71 26.13
CA THR A 63 -20.20 6.25 26.12
C THR A 63 -21.18 5.18 25.66
N LEU A 64 -22.29 5.02 26.39
CA LEU A 64 -23.42 4.18 25.97
C LEU A 64 -24.62 5.07 25.57
N TYR A 65 -25.23 4.74 24.45
CA TYR A 65 -26.44 5.34 23.93
C TYR A 65 -27.64 4.45 24.26
N VAL A 66 -28.73 5.08 24.65
CA VAL A 66 -29.95 4.39 25.09
C VAL A 66 -31.12 4.86 24.25
N GLU A 67 -31.61 3.99 23.37
CA GLU A 67 -32.82 4.21 22.59
C GLU A 67 -33.98 3.50 23.29
N ILE A 68 -35.03 4.24 23.63
CA ILE A 68 -36.23 3.73 24.29
C ILE A 68 -37.42 4.02 23.39
N ARG A 69 -38.15 2.97 23.03
CA ARG A 69 -39.46 3.07 22.39
C ARG A 69 -40.52 2.73 23.41
N PHE A 70 -41.54 3.57 23.53
CA PHE A 70 -42.61 3.40 24.50
C PHE A 70 -43.93 3.97 23.95
N THR A 71 -45.04 3.51 24.52
CA THR A 71 -46.37 4.09 24.33
C THR A 71 -46.90 4.54 25.68
N MET A 72 -47.75 5.57 25.68
CA MET A 72 -48.34 6.12 26.89
C MET A 72 -49.71 6.70 26.57
N MET A 73 -50.66 6.47 27.49
CA MET A 73 -52.01 6.99 27.37
C MET A 73 -52.07 8.45 27.80
N GLU A 74 -52.79 9.27 27.03
CA GLU A 74 -53.02 10.66 27.41
C GLU A 74 -53.95 10.75 28.62
N CYS A 75 -53.62 11.64 29.56
CA CYS A 75 -54.42 11.85 30.77
C CYS A 75 -55.81 12.44 30.47
N SER A 76 -55.91 13.19 29.37
CA SER A 76 -57.17 13.67 28.79
C SER A 76 -58.17 12.53 28.56
N SER A 77 -57.67 11.37 28.14
CA SER A 77 -58.47 10.17 27.85
C SER A 77 -58.84 9.40 29.13
N LEU A 78 -58.04 9.53 30.19
CA LEU A 78 -58.20 8.78 31.44
C LEU A 78 -59.08 9.49 32.48
N ASN A 79 -59.26 10.82 32.39
CA ASN A 79 -60.02 11.63 33.35
C ASN A 79 -59.60 11.44 34.83
N ARG A 80 -58.31 11.20 35.09
CA ARG A 80 -57.76 10.98 36.45
C ARG A 80 -56.92 12.15 36.93
N ARG A 81 -57.11 12.54 38.21
CA ARG A 81 -56.44 13.72 38.82
C ARG A 81 -54.94 13.55 39.04
N HIS A 82 -54.47 12.33 39.28
CA HIS A 82 -53.08 12.01 39.57
C HIS A 82 -52.33 11.45 38.36
N CYS A 83 -52.95 11.50 37.18
CA CYS A 83 -52.36 10.97 35.97
C CYS A 83 -51.16 11.82 35.51
N LYS A 84 -50.07 11.15 35.10
CA LYS A 84 -48.89 11.76 34.50
C LYS A 84 -48.62 11.19 33.10
N GLU A 85 -48.15 12.08 32.22
CA GLU A 85 -47.69 11.76 30.86
C GLU A 85 -46.16 11.72 30.76
N THR A 86 -45.50 11.36 31.87
CA THR A 86 -44.04 11.35 32.00
C THR A 86 -43.57 10.20 32.86
N PHE A 87 -42.38 9.67 32.55
CA PHE A 87 -41.68 8.70 33.39
C PHE A 87 -40.19 9.06 33.47
N ASN A 88 -39.50 8.58 34.49
CA ASN A 88 -38.09 8.89 34.70
C ASN A 88 -37.22 7.68 34.34
N VAL A 89 -36.07 7.95 33.72
CA VAL A 89 -35.02 6.98 33.43
C VAL A 89 -33.78 7.35 34.23
N PHE A 90 -33.23 6.35 34.91
CA PHE A 90 -32.03 6.45 35.73
C PHE A 90 -30.98 5.47 35.22
N PHE A 91 -29.71 5.82 35.38
CA PHE A 91 -28.61 4.86 35.24
C PHE A 91 -27.78 4.79 36.51
N TYR A 92 -27.34 3.59 36.86
CA TYR A 92 -26.44 3.34 37.99
C TYR A 92 -25.23 2.54 37.51
N GLU A 93 -24.06 3.14 37.62
CA GLU A 93 -22.78 2.54 37.26
C GLU A 93 -22.33 1.53 38.31
N SER A 94 -21.80 0.38 37.87
CA SER A 94 -21.37 -0.70 38.76
C SER A 94 -20.22 -1.49 38.13
N PRO A 95 -19.17 -1.83 38.91
CA PRO A 95 -18.02 -2.60 38.42
C PRO A 95 -18.38 -4.05 38.06
N SER A 96 -19.49 -4.58 38.58
CA SER A 96 -19.91 -5.96 38.33
C SER A 96 -21.42 -6.15 38.52
N ASP A 97 -21.95 -7.29 38.08
CA ASP A 97 -23.33 -7.69 38.37
C ASP A 97 -23.50 -8.09 39.84
N SER A 98 -23.83 -7.12 40.69
CA SER A 98 -23.99 -7.29 42.15
C SER A 98 -25.39 -6.86 42.64
N ALA A 99 -26.31 -6.68 41.70
CA ALA A 99 -27.66 -6.25 41.99
C ALA A 99 -28.41 -7.30 42.83
N SER A 100 -29.10 -6.80 43.86
CA SER A 100 -30.08 -7.55 44.64
C SER A 100 -31.45 -6.88 44.54
N LYS A 101 -32.45 -7.39 45.26
CA LYS A 101 -33.79 -6.76 45.33
C LYS A 101 -33.76 -5.35 45.95
N SER A 102 -32.72 -5.01 46.73
CA SER A 102 -32.60 -3.73 47.44
C SER A 102 -31.35 -2.93 47.08
N ARG A 103 -30.41 -3.49 46.31
CA ARG A 103 -29.17 -2.83 45.86
C ARG A 103 -29.02 -2.92 44.33
N PRO A 104 -28.54 -1.88 43.62
CA PRO A 104 -28.45 -0.49 44.08
C PRO A 104 -29.78 0.04 44.64
N PRO A 105 -29.73 1.00 45.58
CA PRO A 105 -30.92 1.52 46.23
C PRO A 105 -31.89 2.13 45.22
N TRP A 106 -33.19 1.88 45.43
CA TRP A 106 -34.28 2.48 44.66
C TRP A 106 -34.47 3.94 45.10
N MET A 107 -33.58 4.81 44.65
CA MET A 107 -33.58 6.21 45.03
C MET A 107 -33.36 7.11 43.82
N GLU A 108 -33.86 8.33 43.92
CA GLU A 108 -33.53 9.39 42.99
C GLU A 108 -32.02 9.64 43.06
N ASN A 109 -31.33 9.42 41.94
CA ASN A 109 -29.91 9.66 41.80
C ASN A 109 -29.69 11.01 41.07
N PRO A 110 -28.49 11.60 41.08
CA PRO A 110 -28.26 12.86 40.35
C PRO A 110 -28.34 12.73 38.81
N ASN A 111 -28.36 11.49 38.30
CA ASN A 111 -28.28 11.16 36.88
C ASN A 111 -29.65 10.77 36.29
N VAL A 112 -30.64 11.64 36.48
CA VAL A 112 -32.03 11.41 36.02
C VAL A 112 -32.27 12.02 34.65
N LYS A 113 -32.95 11.29 33.78
CA LYS A 113 -33.57 11.84 32.56
C LYS A 113 -35.07 11.60 32.58
N THR A 114 -35.84 12.68 32.64
CA THR A 114 -37.31 12.64 32.55
C THR A 114 -37.75 12.59 31.10
N LEU A 115 -38.44 11.52 30.70
CA LEU A 115 -39.03 11.35 29.38
C LEU A 115 -40.52 11.71 29.42
N ARG A 116 -41.00 12.33 28.34
CA ARG A 116 -42.41 12.74 28.16
C ARG A 116 -42.99 12.09 26.91
N LEU A 117 -44.31 12.00 26.82
CA LEU A 117 -44.99 11.58 25.60
C LEU A 117 -44.48 12.38 24.38
N GLY A 118 -44.07 11.68 23.32
CA GLY A 118 -43.48 12.27 22.11
C GLY A 118 -41.99 12.65 22.19
N ALA A 119 -41.30 12.35 23.30
CA ALA A 119 -39.86 12.56 23.42
C ALA A 119 -39.06 11.66 22.46
N GLY A 120 -38.00 12.22 21.87
CA GLY A 120 -37.05 11.49 21.04
C GLY A 120 -36.13 10.55 21.86
N PRO A 121 -35.18 9.87 21.19
CA PRO A 121 -34.24 8.97 21.85
C PRO A 121 -33.43 9.67 22.95
N VAL A 122 -33.10 8.93 24.01
CA VAL A 122 -32.30 9.47 25.12
C VAL A 122 -30.84 9.61 24.65
N GLU A 123 -30.36 10.85 24.54
CA GLU A 123 -28.95 11.12 24.25
C GLU A 123 -28.05 10.53 25.35
N GLY A 124 -26.79 10.21 25.03
CA GLY A 124 -25.93 9.28 25.78
C GLY A 124 -25.93 9.41 27.31
N ALA A 125 -25.83 8.25 27.98
CA ALA A 125 -25.28 8.20 29.33
C ALA A 125 -23.78 8.47 29.15
N GLY A 126 -23.32 9.64 29.62
CA GLY A 126 -21.98 10.22 29.37
C GLY A 126 -20.82 9.29 29.76
N PRO A 127 -19.57 9.77 29.76
CA PRO A 127 -18.41 8.89 29.92
C PRO A 127 -18.55 8.05 31.19
N LEU A 128 -18.69 6.76 31.01
CA LEU A 128 -18.86 5.78 32.07
C LEU A 128 -17.48 5.44 32.65
N GLU A 129 -17.37 5.48 33.97
CA GLU A 129 -16.14 5.17 34.71
C GLU A 129 -16.10 3.69 35.09
N GLU A 130 -17.26 3.07 35.33
CA GLU A 130 -17.36 1.68 35.78
C GLU A 130 -17.44 0.67 34.61
N ALA A 131 -17.32 -0.63 34.93
CA ALA A 131 -17.33 -1.70 33.91
C ALA A 131 -18.71 -1.96 33.26
N GLY A 132 -19.78 -1.39 33.80
CA GLY A 132 -21.14 -1.53 33.29
C GLY A 132 -22.14 -0.70 34.08
N LEU A 133 -23.42 -0.81 33.71
CA LEU A 133 -24.49 -0.06 34.35
C LEU A 133 -25.79 -0.85 34.43
N TYR A 134 -26.69 -0.39 35.29
CA TYR A 134 -28.10 -0.75 35.28
C TYR A 134 -28.93 0.43 34.80
N LEU A 135 -29.96 0.18 34.00
CA LEU A 135 -31.01 1.17 33.74
C LEU A 135 -32.18 0.91 34.68
N ALA A 136 -32.79 1.97 35.19
CA ALA A 136 -34.02 1.89 35.96
C ALA A 136 -35.07 2.87 35.43
N PHE A 137 -36.32 2.43 35.41
CA PHE A 137 -37.49 3.17 34.95
C PHE A 137 -38.41 3.39 36.15
N GLN A 138 -38.77 4.63 36.42
CA GLN A 138 -39.70 4.99 37.50
C GLN A 138 -40.98 5.55 36.88
N SER A 139 -42.11 4.97 37.28
CA SER A 139 -43.45 5.45 36.97
C SER A 139 -44.13 5.93 38.25
N GLN A 140 -44.83 7.06 38.16
CA GLN A 140 -45.67 7.63 39.21
C GLN A 140 -46.93 8.16 38.54
N GLY A 141 -48.05 7.45 38.64
CA GLY A 141 -49.31 7.96 38.06
C GLY A 141 -49.46 7.78 36.55
N ALA A 142 -48.67 6.94 35.86
CA ALA A 142 -48.74 6.81 34.40
C ALA A 142 -49.38 5.47 33.94
N CYS A 143 -49.96 5.48 32.74
CA CYS A 143 -50.34 4.27 31.99
C CYS A 143 -49.52 4.19 30.71
N MET A 144 -48.55 3.29 30.69
CA MET A 144 -47.54 3.20 29.63
C MET A 144 -47.05 1.77 29.39
N ALA A 145 -46.47 1.54 28.22
CA ALA A 145 -45.73 0.33 27.90
C ALA A 145 -44.36 0.67 27.31
N LEU A 146 -43.32 0.02 27.82
CA LEU A 146 -41.97 0.01 27.26
C LEU A 146 -41.91 -1.05 26.15
N LEU A 147 -41.90 -0.58 24.90
CA LEU A 147 -41.92 -1.45 23.72
C LEU A 147 -40.53 -2.03 23.41
N SER A 148 -39.48 -1.21 23.51
CA SER A 148 -38.12 -1.69 23.31
C SER A 148 -37.08 -0.80 23.99
N VAL A 149 -36.05 -1.42 24.57
CA VAL A 149 -34.88 -0.73 25.10
C VAL A 149 -33.65 -1.26 24.38
N ARG A 150 -32.96 -0.37 23.67
CA ARG A 150 -31.72 -0.68 22.96
C ARG A 150 -30.58 0.14 23.54
N VAL A 151 -29.59 -0.56 24.07
CA VAL A 151 -28.35 0.02 24.60
C VAL A 151 -27.21 -0.39 23.69
N PHE A 152 -26.51 0.61 23.14
CA PHE A 152 -25.46 0.42 22.15
C PHE A 152 -24.36 1.48 22.31
N TYR A 153 -23.21 1.24 21.70
CA TYR A 153 -22.16 2.23 21.50
C TYR A 153 -21.84 2.34 20.02
N ARG A 154 -21.17 3.43 19.65
CA ARG A 154 -20.76 3.69 18.27
C ARG A 154 -19.30 3.31 18.10
N LYS A 155 -18.96 2.84 16.90
CA LYS A 155 -17.62 2.45 16.52
C LYS A 155 -17.43 2.67 15.03
N CYS A 156 -16.24 3.09 14.63
CA CYS A 156 -15.87 3.14 13.24
C CYS A 156 -15.57 1.71 12.76
N PRO A 157 -16.27 1.21 11.72
CA PRO A 157 -16.04 -0.13 11.21
C PRO A 157 -14.65 -0.24 10.56
N PRO A 158 -14.10 -1.45 10.37
CA PRO A 158 -12.87 -1.64 9.61
C PRO A 158 -12.99 -1.00 8.22
N LEU A 159 -11.95 -0.25 7.82
CA LEU A 159 -11.94 0.48 6.56
C LEU A 159 -10.60 0.30 5.86
N GLN A 160 -10.65 0.04 4.55
CA GLN A 160 -9.48 0.14 3.68
C GLN A 160 -9.62 1.37 2.78
N ARG A 161 -8.60 2.22 2.75
CA ARG A 161 -8.57 3.44 1.94
C ARG A 161 -7.13 3.87 1.68
N ALA A 162 -6.84 4.34 0.46
CA ALA A 162 -5.52 4.82 0.07
C ALA A 162 -4.39 3.81 0.38
N PHE A 163 -4.65 2.53 0.09
CA PHE A 163 -3.75 1.40 0.33
C PHE A 163 -3.36 1.19 1.81
N ALA A 164 -4.15 1.73 2.73
CA ALA A 164 -4.03 1.51 4.17
C ALA A 164 -5.29 0.81 4.70
N SER A 165 -5.09 -0.08 5.67
CA SER A 165 -6.13 -0.75 6.43
C SER A 165 -6.19 -0.16 7.83
N PHE A 166 -7.38 0.31 8.21
CA PHE A 166 -7.69 0.84 9.53
C PHE A 166 -8.55 -0.17 10.28
N PRO A 167 -8.18 -0.54 11.53
CA PRO A 167 -8.95 -1.46 12.33
C PRO A 167 -10.25 -0.82 12.80
N GLU A 168 -11.16 -1.66 13.29
CA GLU A 168 -12.30 -1.18 14.07
C GLU A 168 -11.82 -0.32 15.24
N THR A 169 -12.37 0.89 15.36
CA THR A 169 -11.95 1.87 16.36
C THR A 169 -13.16 2.39 17.11
N ILE A 170 -13.07 2.41 18.45
CA ILE A 170 -14.10 2.97 19.33
C ILE A 170 -13.64 4.36 19.75
N PRO A 171 -14.40 5.43 19.47
CA PRO A 171 -14.00 6.78 19.84
C PRO A 171 -14.17 6.99 21.35
N HIS A 172 -13.13 7.49 22.02
CA HIS A 172 -13.19 7.86 23.43
C HIS A 172 -13.37 9.36 23.67
N SER A 173 -13.17 10.16 22.62
CA SER A 173 -13.41 11.60 22.52
C SER A 173 -14.24 11.94 21.29
N LEU A 174 -14.56 13.23 21.08
CA LEU A 174 -15.28 13.71 19.89
C LEU A 174 -14.65 13.22 18.58
N VAL A 175 -13.33 13.14 18.56
CA VAL A 175 -12.52 12.60 17.48
C VAL A 175 -11.39 11.77 18.08
N GLU A 176 -11.21 10.56 17.58
CA GLU A 176 -10.17 9.61 17.99
C GLU A 176 -9.23 9.34 16.81
N GLN A 177 -7.92 9.34 17.03
CA GLN A 177 -6.96 9.01 15.97
C GLN A 177 -6.72 7.50 15.92
N ALA A 178 -7.06 6.88 14.80
CA ALA A 178 -6.76 5.48 14.54
C ALA A 178 -5.50 5.33 13.69
N GLN A 179 -4.58 4.49 14.14
CA GLN A 179 -3.42 4.10 13.36
C GLN A 179 -3.78 2.93 12.43
N GLY A 180 -3.47 3.10 11.15
CA GLY A 180 -3.59 2.06 10.13
C GLY A 180 -2.26 1.40 9.81
N VAL A 181 -2.35 0.38 8.97
CA VAL A 181 -1.20 -0.34 8.41
C VAL A 181 -1.33 -0.40 6.89
N CYS A 182 -0.23 -0.40 6.15
CA CYS A 182 -0.32 -0.60 4.71
C CYS A 182 -0.93 -1.97 4.39
N VAL A 183 -1.79 -2.01 3.38
CA VAL A 183 -2.35 -3.27 2.87
C VAL A 183 -1.24 -4.16 2.31
N GLU A 184 -1.56 -5.43 2.06
CA GLU A 184 -0.61 -6.35 1.48
C GLU A 184 -0.02 -5.81 0.17
N ASN A 185 1.30 -5.94 0.02
CA ASN A 185 2.05 -5.42 -1.13
C ASN A 185 2.06 -3.88 -1.27
N ALA A 186 1.69 -3.14 -0.23
CA ALA A 186 1.88 -1.70 -0.13
C ALA A 186 2.92 -1.36 0.94
N VAL A 187 3.59 -0.23 0.76
CA VAL A 187 4.59 0.31 1.68
C VAL A 187 4.40 1.81 1.85
N THR A 188 4.80 2.34 2.99
CA THR A 188 4.90 3.80 3.16
C THR A 188 6.00 4.34 2.24
N PRO A 189 5.77 5.45 1.53
CA PRO A 189 6.80 6.07 0.71
C PRO A 189 8.10 6.33 1.50
N PRO A 190 9.28 6.10 0.92
CA PRO A 190 10.55 6.35 1.59
C PRO A 190 10.78 7.86 1.82
N GLY A 191 11.29 8.24 2.99
CA GLY A 191 11.63 9.62 3.35
C GLY A 191 11.56 9.88 4.86
N GLU A 192 11.92 11.10 5.29
CA GLU A 192 11.92 11.53 6.71
C GLU A 192 10.52 11.52 7.38
N GLN A 193 9.47 11.20 6.61
CA GLN A 193 8.07 11.21 7.02
C GLN A 193 7.40 9.84 6.84
N ALA A 194 8.16 8.74 6.93
CA ALA A 194 7.66 7.36 6.96
C ALA A 194 6.84 7.08 8.24
N ARG A 195 5.73 7.81 8.40
CA ARG A 195 4.78 7.67 9.49
C ARG A 195 3.69 6.69 9.04
N PRO A 196 3.27 5.78 9.94
CA PRO A 196 2.12 4.94 9.68
C PRO A 196 0.89 5.77 9.26
N PRO A 197 0.07 5.27 8.32
CA PRO A 197 -1.15 5.94 7.93
C PRO A 197 -2.06 6.12 9.15
N SER A 198 -2.70 7.28 9.26
CA SER A 198 -3.65 7.55 10.35
C SER A 198 -4.95 8.16 9.82
N MET A 199 -6.07 7.79 10.42
CA MET A 199 -7.39 8.35 10.16
C MET A 199 -8.08 8.79 11.45
N LEU A 200 -9.12 9.60 11.30
CA LEU A 200 -9.89 10.15 12.42
C LEU A 200 -11.26 9.46 12.49
N CYS A 201 -11.59 8.89 13.64
CA CYS A 201 -12.88 8.29 13.95
C CYS A 201 -13.72 9.27 14.77
N GLY A 202 -14.89 9.67 14.28
CA GLY A 202 -15.81 10.55 14.99
C GLY A 202 -16.66 9.84 16.03
N GLU A 203 -17.17 10.58 17.02
CA GLU A 203 -18.08 10.06 18.06
C GLU A 203 -19.37 9.43 17.50
N ASP A 204 -19.78 9.83 16.29
CA ASP A 204 -20.93 9.29 15.58
C ASP A 204 -20.68 7.87 15.01
N GLY A 205 -19.43 7.39 15.09
CA GLY A 205 -18.97 6.12 14.54
C GLY A 205 -18.61 6.19 13.06
N GLN A 206 -18.40 7.39 12.50
CA GLN A 206 -17.98 7.57 11.12
C GLN A 206 -16.51 7.99 10.98
N TRP A 207 -15.88 7.53 9.91
CA TRP A 207 -14.53 7.95 9.54
C TRP A 207 -14.57 9.37 8.94
N VAL A 208 -13.77 10.27 9.50
CA VAL A 208 -13.72 11.69 9.11
C VAL A 208 -12.52 11.93 8.18
N GLY A 209 -12.81 12.51 7.01
CA GLY A 209 -11.78 12.99 6.08
C GLY A 209 -11.00 11.89 5.34
N GLN A 210 -9.79 12.25 4.92
CA GLN A 210 -8.83 11.38 4.23
C GLN A 210 -7.68 10.99 5.17
N PRO A 211 -6.99 9.87 4.92
CA PRO A 211 -5.79 9.51 5.67
C PRO A 211 -4.72 10.60 5.64
N VAL A 212 -4.10 10.88 6.79
CA VAL A 212 -3.04 11.92 6.92
C VAL A 212 -1.79 11.53 6.14
N SER A 213 -1.47 10.24 6.08
CA SER A 213 -0.47 9.68 5.18
C SER A 213 -1.05 8.45 4.48
N SER A 214 -0.60 8.21 3.25
CA SER A 214 -1.06 7.11 2.42
C SER A 214 0.07 6.12 2.14
N CYS A 215 -0.31 4.88 1.87
CA CYS A 215 0.61 3.86 1.40
C CYS A 215 0.64 3.87 -0.14
N SER A 216 1.68 3.27 -0.72
CA SER A 216 1.80 3.08 -2.16
C SER A 216 2.17 1.63 -2.46
N CYS A 217 1.67 1.10 -3.57
CA CYS A 217 2.04 -0.25 -3.99
C CYS A 217 3.57 -0.35 -4.19
N ARG A 218 4.15 -1.40 -3.62
CA ARG A 218 5.59 -1.68 -3.66
C ARG A 218 6.03 -2.07 -5.09
N PRO A 219 7.34 -2.10 -5.38
CA PRO A 219 7.85 -2.57 -6.66
C PRO A 219 7.26 -3.93 -7.06
N GLY A 220 6.87 -4.06 -8.33
CA GLY A 220 6.17 -5.21 -8.88
C GLY A 220 4.64 -5.22 -8.68
N TYR A 221 4.05 -4.22 -8.04
CA TYR A 221 2.61 -4.18 -7.79
C TYR A 221 1.96 -2.84 -8.21
N GLU A 222 0.82 -2.92 -8.87
CA GLU A 222 0.02 -1.77 -9.31
C GLU A 222 -1.29 -1.62 -8.55
N THR A 223 -1.91 -0.45 -8.68
CA THR A 223 -3.22 -0.15 -8.10
C THR A 223 -4.28 -0.98 -8.83
N GLY A 224 -4.91 -1.95 -8.15
CA GLY A 224 -5.90 -2.82 -8.78
C GLY A 224 -7.23 -2.11 -8.98
N GLY A 225 -7.37 -1.21 -9.96
CA GLY A 225 -8.64 -0.50 -10.30
C GLY A 225 -9.37 0.25 -9.16
N SER A 226 -8.86 0.17 -7.93
CA SER A 226 -9.44 0.60 -6.67
C SER A 226 -8.32 0.78 -5.66
N ASP A 227 -8.47 1.74 -4.74
CA ASP A 227 -7.41 2.13 -3.80
C ASP A 227 -7.36 1.28 -2.52
N VAL A 228 -7.81 0.02 -2.61
CA VAL A 228 -7.94 -0.91 -1.47
C VAL A 228 -6.95 -2.07 -1.53
N HIS A 229 -6.41 -2.40 -2.71
CA HIS A 229 -5.46 -3.49 -2.87
C HIS A 229 -4.44 -3.25 -3.98
N CYS A 230 -3.27 -3.84 -3.79
CA CYS A 230 -2.17 -3.82 -4.75
C CYS A 230 -2.10 -5.16 -5.49
N ARG A 231 -2.25 -5.11 -6.82
CA ARG A 231 -2.23 -6.27 -7.70
C ARG A 231 -0.81 -6.50 -8.22
N ALA A 232 -0.37 -7.76 -8.22
CA ALA A 232 0.91 -8.13 -8.83
C ALA A 232 0.91 -7.84 -10.33
N CYS A 233 1.99 -7.25 -10.84
CA CYS A 233 2.18 -7.07 -12.27
C CYS A 233 2.05 -8.41 -13.00
N PRO A 234 1.28 -8.49 -14.09
CA PRO A 234 1.22 -9.69 -14.92
C PRO A 234 2.61 -10.08 -15.46
N THR A 235 2.73 -11.33 -15.91
CA THR A 235 3.93 -11.76 -16.66
C THR A 235 4.15 -10.86 -17.88
N VAL A 236 5.42 -10.65 -18.26
CA VAL A 236 5.86 -9.70 -19.31
C VAL A 236 5.68 -8.23 -18.92
N GLN A 237 5.26 -7.94 -17.69
CA GLN A 237 5.24 -6.58 -17.14
C GLN A 237 6.08 -6.50 -15.86
N PHE A 238 6.47 -5.27 -15.51
CA PHE A 238 7.24 -4.96 -14.31
C PHE A 238 6.89 -3.58 -13.75
N LYS A 239 7.34 -3.33 -12.52
CA LYS A 239 7.31 -1.99 -11.91
C LYS A 239 8.49 -1.80 -10.98
N ALA A 240 9.41 -0.90 -11.34
CA ALA A 240 10.67 -0.73 -10.62
C ALA A 240 10.55 0.01 -9.27
N GLY A 241 9.75 1.07 -9.22
CA GLY A 241 9.62 1.91 -8.03
C GLY A 241 8.30 1.71 -7.28
N SER A 242 8.27 2.10 -6.01
CA SER A 242 7.01 2.32 -5.29
C SER A 242 6.34 3.61 -5.78
N GLY A 243 5.01 3.64 -5.79
CA GLY A 243 4.27 4.86 -6.12
C GLY A 243 2.98 4.61 -6.89
N PRO A 244 2.34 5.67 -7.42
CA PRO A 244 1.06 5.59 -8.12
C PRO A 244 1.16 5.00 -9.53
N GLY A 245 2.36 4.84 -10.09
CA GLY A 245 2.56 4.29 -11.43
C GLY A 245 2.03 2.86 -11.57
N GLY A 246 1.49 2.52 -12.75
CA GLY A 246 1.05 1.16 -13.09
C GLY A 246 2.22 0.26 -13.53
N CYS A 247 1.89 -0.98 -13.84
CA CYS A 247 2.85 -1.90 -14.46
C CYS A 247 3.13 -1.51 -15.91
N SER A 248 4.40 -1.57 -16.30
CA SER A 248 4.86 -1.31 -17.67
C SER A 248 5.30 -2.60 -18.35
N PRO A 249 5.15 -2.72 -19.68
CA PRO A 249 5.67 -3.86 -20.42
C PRO A 249 7.19 -3.92 -20.31
N CYS A 250 7.74 -5.14 -20.30
CA CYS A 250 9.18 -5.33 -20.30
C CYS A 250 9.82 -4.71 -21.55
N PRO A 251 10.96 -4.01 -21.38
CA PRO A 251 11.68 -3.44 -22.51
C PRO A 251 12.30 -4.55 -23.37
N ALA A 252 12.72 -4.19 -24.59
CA ALA A 252 13.24 -5.15 -25.57
C ALA A 252 14.38 -6.02 -25.02
N ASN A 253 14.40 -7.29 -25.47
CA ASN A 253 15.34 -8.33 -25.05
C ASN A 253 15.28 -8.68 -23.56
N SER A 254 14.13 -8.48 -22.91
CA SER A 254 13.91 -8.83 -21.52
C SER A 254 12.50 -9.37 -21.27
N ASN A 255 12.32 -10.16 -20.22
CA ASN A 255 11.02 -10.69 -19.82
C ASN A 255 10.93 -10.90 -18.30
N THR A 256 9.71 -11.16 -17.83
CA THR A 256 9.44 -11.62 -16.47
C THR A 256 8.75 -12.98 -16.54
N LEU A 257 9.22 -13.94 -15.75
CA LEU A 257 8.70 -15.31 -15.72
C LEU A 257 7.63 -15.51 -14.64
N ILE A 258 7.61 -14.61 -13.65
CA ILE A 258 6.66 -14.64 -12.54
C ILE A 258 5.92 -13.31 -12.43
N PRO A 259 4.65 -13.33 -11.98
CA PRO A 259 3.94 -12.10 -11.61
C PRO A 259 4.65 -11.36 -10.48
N GLY A 260 4.40 -10.05 -10.34
CA GLY A 260 4.94 -9.29 -9.22
C GLY A 260 6.40 -8.86 -9.38
N SER A 261 6.93 -8.89 -10.61
CA SER A 261 8.35 -8.61 -10.87
C SER A 261 8.66 -7.11 -10.80
N ALA A 262 9.66 -6.75 -10.01
CA ALA A 262 10.14 -5.36 -9.91
C ALA A 262 11.04 -4.96 -11.10
N TYR A 263 11.64 -5.92 -11.79
CA TYR A 263 12.52 -5.71 -12.93
C TYR A 263 12.37 -6.86 -13.93
N CYS A 264 12.71 -6.63 -15.19
CA CYS A 264 12.71 -7.67 -16.21
C CYS A 264 14.08 -8.32 -16.33
N LEU A 265 14.15 -9.65 -16.36
CA LEU A 265 15.37 -10.39 -16.61
C LEU A 265 15.74 -10.30 -18.08
N CYS A 266 17.03 -10.11 -18.38
CA CYS A 266 17.50 -10.10 -19.76
C CYS A 266 17.47 -11.51 -20.37
N HIS A 267 17.19 -11.59 -21.66
CA HIS A 267 17.37 -12.84 -22.41
C HIS A 267 18.84 -13.26 -22.46
N HIS A 268 19.08 -14.55 -22.72
CA HIS A 268 20.42 -15.09 -22.82
C HIS A 268 21.27 -14.35 -23.87
N GLY A 269 22.48 -13.91 -23.48
CA GLY A 269 23.38 -13.10 -24.31
C GLY A 269 23.11 -11.59 -24.30
N TYR A 270 22.11 -11.13 -23.53
CA TYR A 270 21.81 -9.72 -23.31
C TYR A 270 21.98 -9.36 -21.82
N HIS A 271 22.33 -8.11 -21.57
CA HIS A 271 22.74 -7.62 -20.26
C HIS A 271 22.34 -6.14 -20.08
N ARG A 272 22.32 -5.69 -18.83
CA ARG A 272 22.26 -4.28 -18.43
C ARG A 272 23.49 -3.96 -17.58
N ALA A 273 24.09 -2.81 -17.80
CA ALA A 273 25.15 -2.29 -16.94
C ALA A 273 24.54 -1.71 -15.66
N ASP A 274 25.33 -1.61 -14.58
CA ASP A 274 24.87 -1.05 -13.29
C ASP A 274 24.44 0.42 -13.40
N SER A 275 24.93 1.15 -14.40
CA SER A 275 24.53 2.52 -14.70
C SER A 275 23.20 2.64 -15.43
N ASP A 276 22.67 1.52 -15.97
CA ASP A 276 21.44 1.53 -16.74
C ASP A 276 20.22 1.55 -15.80
N PRO A 277 19.19 2.36 -16.09
CA PRO A 277 17.97 2.33 -15.29
C PRO A 277 17.20 1.01 -15.50
N PRO A 278 16.33 0.60 -14.55
CA PRO A 278 15.63 -0.68 -14.62
C PRO A 278 14.72 -0.88 -15.85
N ASP A 279 14.25 0.22 -16.44
CA ASP A 279 13.42 0.28 -17.64
C ASP A 279 14.23 0.31 -18.95
N ALA A 280 15.56 0.36 -18.89
CA ALA A 280 16.41 0.31 -20.07
C ALA A 280 16.28 -1.03 -20.81
N VAL A 281 16.47 -0.99 -22.13
CA VAL A 281 16.54 -2.20 -22.97
C VAL A 281 17.78 -3.03 -22.62
N CYS A 282 17.67 -4.36 -22.66
CA CYS A 282 18.86 -5.20 -22.54
C CYS A 282 19.66 -5.14 -23.84
N THR A 283 20.97 -5.02 -23.70
CA THR A 283 21.94 -4.81 -24.78
C THR A 283 22.96 -5.94 -24.79
N ARG A 284 23.71 -6.10 -25.88
CA ARG A 284 24.70 -7.19 -26.03
C ARG A 284 26.10 -6.64 -26.33
N PRO A 285 27.17 -7.41 -26.14
CA PRO A 285 28.50 -7.02 -26.58
C PRO A 285 28.54 -6.70 -28.09
N PRO A 286 29.42 -5.79 -28.54
CA PRO A 286 29.53 -5.45 -29.96
C PRO A 286 30.18 -6.60 -30.75
N SER A 287 29.91 -6.62 -32.06
CA SER A 287 30.64 -7.48 -33.01
C SER A 287 32.07 -6.98 -33.24
N ALA A 288 32.90 -7.76 -33.93
CA ALA A 288 34.30 -7.40 -34.18
C ALA A 288 34.42 -6.11 -35.03
N PRO A 289 35.47 -5.29 -34.80
CA PRO A 289 35.76 -4.16 -35.68
C PRO A 289 36.00 -4.64 -37.12
N ARG A 290 35.56 -3.83 -38.09
CA ARG A 290 35.64 -4.19 -39.51
C ARG A 290 36.79 -3.46 -40.19
N LEU A 291 37.28 -3.99 -41.31
CA LEU A 291 38.29 -3.34 -42.17
C LEU A 291 39.51 -2.82 -41.38
N LEU A 292 40.21 -3.72 -40.67
CA LEU A 292 41.47 -3.37 -40.02
C LEU A 292 42.54 -3.13 -41.09
N ILE A 293 43.03 -1.89 -41.16
CA ILE A 293 44.08 -1.44 -42.07
C ILE A 293 45.32 -1.14 -41.24
N SER A 294 46.44 -1.76 -41.62
CA SER A 294 47.76 -1.54 -41.01
C SER A 294 48.66 -0.78 -41.98
N GLN A 295 49.23 0.33 -41.52
CA GLN A 295 50.26 1.08 -42.24
C GLN A 295 51.53 1.15 -41.39
N THR A 296 52.60 0.50 -41.85
CA THR A 296 53.88 0.48 -41.14
C THR A 296 54.78 1.58 -41.66
N ASN A 297 55.40 2.33 -40.76
CA ASN A 297 56.42 3.33 -41.06
C ASN A 297 57.61 3.12 -40.11
N GLU A 298 58.67 2.49 -40.63
CA GLU A 298 59.90 2.12 -39.90
C GLU A 298 59.63 1.32 -38.60
N SER A 299 59.62 2.01 -37.46
CA SER A 299 59.41 1.46 -36.10
C SER A 299 58.01 1.75 -35.52
N SER A 300 57.13 2.34 -36.34
CA SER A 300 55.77 2.71 -35.98
C SER A 300 54.74 2.02 -36.86
N LEU A 301 53.57 1.75 -36.29
CA LEU A 301 52.43 1.17 -36.98
C LEU A 301 51.20 2.03 -36.71
N SER A 302 50.57 2.53 -37.77
CA SER A 302 49.25 3.13 -37.71
C SER A 302 48.21 2.05 -38.00
N LEU A 303 47.39 1.73 -37.00
CA LEU A 303 46.23 0.87 -37.14
C LEU A 303 44.98 1.74 -37.23
N GLU A 304 44.22 1.55 -38.29
CA GLU A 304 42.92 2.17 -38.49
C GLU A 304 41.87 1.07 -38.73
N TRP A 305 40.67 1.26 -38.19
CA TRP A 305 39.57 0.32 -38.38
C TRP A 305 38.25 1.03 -38.60
N SER A 306 37.27 0.30 -39.09
CA SER A 306 35.89 0.75 -39.16
C SER A 306 35.07 0.14 -38.03
N GLU A 307 33.92 0.76 -37.78
CA GLU A 307 33.06 0.32 -36.68
C GLU A 307 32.51 -1.09 -36.90
N PRO A 308 32.27 -1.82 -35.80
CA PRO A 308 31.53 -3.07 -35.81
C PRO A 308 30.24 -2.99 -36.64
N LEU A 309 29.84 -4.11 -37.24
CA LEU A 309 28.55 -4.20 -37.92
C LEU A 309 27.40 -3.98 -36.92
N GLU A 310 27.53 -4.61 -35.76
CA GLU A 310 26.60 -4.51 -34.65
C GLU A 310 27.29 -3.89 -33.44
N ARG A 311 26.77 -2.76 -32.97
CA ARG A 311 27.20 -2.11 -31.71
C ARG A 311 26.55 -2.71 -30.46
N GLY A 312 25.60 -3.63 -30.64
CA GLY A 312 24.87 -4.25 -29.54
C GLY A 312 23.81 -3.36 -28.89
N GLY A 313 23.39 -2.28 -29.56
CA GLY A 313 22.31 -1.38 -29.09
C GLY A 313 22.76 -0.25 -28.16
N ARG A 314 24.07 -0.01 -28.04
CA ARG A 314 24.64 1.08 -27.23
C ARG A 314 25.49 2.04 -28.03
N SER A 315 25.71 3.23 -27.49
CA SER A 315 26.56 4.29 -28.05
C SER A 315 27.91 4.44 -27.32
N ASP A 316 28.11 3.76 -26.19
CA ASP A 316 29.31 3.74 -25.33
C ASP A 316 30.41 2.79 -25.86
N LEU A 317 30.59 2.77 -27.18
CA LEU A 317 31.56 1.90 -27.85
C LEU A 317 32.99 2.38 -27.58
N THR A 318 33.84 1.47 -27.13
CA THR A 318 35.27 1.68 -26.91
C THR A 318 36.08 0.54 -27.52
N TYR A 319 37.37 0.78 -27.74
CA TYR A 319 38.29 -0.22 -28.30
C TYR A 319 39.48 -0.46 -27.38
N ARG A 320 40.06 -1.66 -27.47
CA ARG A 320 41.29 -2.06 -26.80
C ARG A 320 42.24 -2.74 -27.78
N GLY A 321 43.48 -2.27 -27.83
CA GLY A 321 44.54 -2.88 -28.63
C GLY A 321 45.35 -3.88 -27.79
N LEU A 322 45.55 -5.08 -28.31
CA LEU A 322 46.39 -6.13 -27.75
C LEU A 322 47.44 -6.53 -28.80
N ALA A 323 48.68 -6.78 -28.37
CA ALA A 323 49.70 -7.44 -29.19
C ALA A 323 49.85 -8.88 -28.69
N ALA A 324 49.46 -9.87 -29.52
CA ALA A 324 49.33 -11.27 -29.09
C ALA A 324 50.58 -12.13 -29.38
N SER A 325 51.56 -11.62 -30.11
CA SER A 325 52.77 -12.39 -30.45
C SER A 325 54.02 -11.53 -30.33
N CYS A 326 54.60 -11.49 -29.13
CA CYS A 326 56.04 -11.30 -28.93
C CYS A 326 56.47 -12.11 -27.70
N PRO A 327 57.48 -12.97 -27.79
CA PRO A 327 58.19 -13.43 -26.60
C PRO A 327 59.16 -12.33 -26.15
N PRO A 328 59.23 -12.04 -24.84
CA PRO A 328 58.27 -11.14 -24.18
C PRO A 328 58.17 -9.79 -24.92
N CYS A 329 56.96 -9.23 -25.05
CA CYS A 329 56.80 -7.80 -25.36
C CYS A 329 57.43 -7.00 -24.21
N ASP A 330 58.69 -6.57 -24.36
CA ASP A 330 59.31 -5.57 -23.50
C ASP A 330 58.41 -4.33 -23.41
N ASP A 331 58.52 -3.55 -22.32
CA ASP A 331 57.84 -2.25 -22.09
C ASP A 331 58.13 -1.19 -23.18
N SER A 332 58.79 -1.56 -24.27
CA SER A 332 59.16 -0.70 -25.39
C SER A 332 57.99 -0.34 -26.32
N VAL A 333 56.87 -1.08 -26.28
CA VAL A 333 55.74 -0.86 -27.18
C VAL A 333 54.76 0.16 -26.58
N LEU A 334 54.69 1.34 -27.19
CA LEU A 334 53.84 2.43 -26.71
C LEU A 334 52.62 2.64 -27.61
N TYR A 335 51.42 2.65 -27.02
CA TYR A 335 50.17 2.94 -27.70
C TYR A 335 49.78 4.41 -27.52
N ARG A 336 49.55 5.13 -28.62
CA ARG A 336 48.97 6.48 -28.61
C ARG A 336 47.64 6.53 -29.35
N PRO A 337 46.58 7.13 -28.77
CA PRO A 337 46.58 7.90 -27.51
C PRO A 337 46.59 7.05 -26.24
N ALA A 338 46.07 5.83 -26.27
CA ALA A 338 46.08 4.87 -25.15
C ALA A 338 45.96 3.43 -25.69
N GLN A 339 46.22 2.44 -24.84
CA GLN A 339 46.03 1.02 -25.20
C GLN A 339 44.57 0.56 -25.09
N SER A 340 43.81 1.14 -24.16
CA SER A 340 42.42 0.78 -23.85
C SER A 340 41.54 2.02 -23.70
N GLY A 341 40.22 1.86 -23.84
CA GLY A 341 39.28 2.97 -23.72
C GLY A 341 39.33 3.91 -24.92
N LEU A 342 39.81 3.41 -26.06
CA LEU A 342 39.90 4.19 -27.29
C LEU A 342 38.50 4.46 -27.83
N THR A 343 38.13 5.73 -27.96
CA THR A 343 36.89 6.16 -28.64
C THR A 343 37.12 6.45 -30.12
N GLN A 344 38.37 6.78 -30.47
CA GLN A 344 38.81 6.97 -31.85
C GLN A 344 39.11 5.62 -32.52
N ARG A 345 38.94 5.57 -33.84
CA ARG A 345 39.12 4.37 -34.67
C ARG A 345 40.53 4.23 -35.25
N ARG A 346 41.49 4.81 -34.53
CA ARG A 346 42.90 4.87 -34.91
C ARG A 346 43.76 4.77 -33.67
N VAL A 347 44.81 3.95 -33.73
CA VAL A 347 45.88 3.91 -32.73
C VAL A 347 47.22 3.85 -33.45
N ILE A 348 48.21 4.55 -32.90
CA ILE A 348 49.58 4.48 -33.38
C ILE A 348 50.39 3.73 -32.35
N VAL A 349 51.05 2.66 -32.79
CA VAL A 349 51.92 1.81 -31.98
C VAL A 349 53.37 2.13 -32.32
N TRP A 350 54.18 2.46 -31.31
CA TRP A 350 55.60 2.79 -31.45
C TRP A 350 56.48 1.73 -30.79
N GLY A 351 57.75 1.70 -31.17
CA GLY A 351 58.74 0.83 -30.53
C GLY A 351 58.74 -0.60 -31.04
N LEU A 352 58.35 -0.80 -32.31
CA LEU A 352 58.39 -2.11 -32.96
C LEU A 352 59.82 -2.48 -33.35
N ARG A 353 60.26 -3.69 -32.97
CA ARG A 353 61.56 -4.24 -33.38
C ARG A 353 61.55 -4.52 -34.89
N PRO A 354 62.60 -4.12 -35.64
CA PRO A 354 62.76 -4.48 -37.05
C PRO A 354 62.79 -6.00 -37.27
N HIS A 355 62.46 -6.44 -38.48
CA HIS A 355 62.45 -7.86 -38.90
C HIS A 355 61.61 -8.80 -38.03
N SER A 356 60.64 -8.26 -37.31
CA SER A 356 59.75 -9.03 -36.43
C SER A 356 58.33 -9.05 -36.99
N SER A 357 57.63 -10.16 -36.79
CA SER A 357 56.22 -10.31 -37.12
C SER A 357 55.37 -10.13 -35.87
N TYR A 358 54.45 -9.17 -35.90
CA TYR A 358 53.52 -8.89 -34.82
C TYR A 358 52.10 -9.24 -35.23
N VAL A 359 51.33 -9.77 -34.28
CA VAL A 359 49.87 -9.93 -34.42
C VAL A 359 49.22 -8.88 -33.54
N PHE A 360 48.59 -7.90 -34.17
CA PHE A 360 47.82 -6.87 -33.47
C PHE A 360 46.36 -7.23 -33.51
N THR A 361 45.76 -7.31 -32.34
CA THR A 361 44.35 -7.61 -32.13
C THR A 361 43.66 -6.37 -31.57
N VAL A 362 42.60 -5.92 -32.25
CA VAL A 362 41.74 -4.83 -31.77
C VAL A 362 40.42 -5.43 -31.31
N GLN A 363 40.11 -5.25 -30.03
CA GLN A 363 38.84 -5.66 -29.43
C GLN A 363 37.85 -4.50 -29.44
N SER A 364 36.58 -4.79 -29.70
CA SER A 364 35.45 -3.88 -29.51
C SER A 364 34.78 -4.17 -28.17
N LEU A 365 34.49 -3.11 -27.41
CA LEU A 365 33.95 -3.18 -26.05
C LEU A 365 32.83 -2.14 -25.88
N ASN A 366 31.86 -2.44 -25.03
CA ASN A 366 30.83 -1.52 -24.57
C ASN A 366 30.56 -1.76 -23.07
N GLY A 367 29.64 -1.00 -22.47
CA GLY A 367 29.34 -1.08 -21.04
C GLY A 367 28.90 -2.45 -20.53
N VAL A 368 28.45 -3.36 -21.42
CA VAL A 368 28.02 -4.72 -21.06
C VAL A 368 29.03 -5.82 -21.41
N SER A 369 30.15 -5.47 -22.06
CA SER A 369 31.14 -6.46 -22.50
C SER A 369 31.81 -7.19 -21.34
N ALA A 370 31.94 -6.54 -20.17
CA ALA A 370 32.47 -7.14 -18.95
C ALA A 370 31.51 -8.14 -18.28
N LEU A 371 30.21 -8.06 -18.59
CA LEU A 371 29.17 -8.94 -18.05
C LEU A 371 28.96 -10.20 -18.90
N SER A 372 29.51 -10.19 -20.13
CA SER A 372 29.46 -11.36 -20.99
C SER A 372 30.47 -12.41 -20.53
N GLN A 373 30.07 -13.68 -20.60
CA GLN A 373 30.98 -14.81 -20.40
C GLN A 373 31.81 -15.13 -21.65
N SER A 374 31.54 -14.45 -22.77
CA SER A 374 32.30 -14.61 -24.02
C SER A 374 33.47 -13.64 -24.09
N GLU A 375 34.59 -14.09 -24.67
CA GLU A 375 35.70 -13.21 -25.04
C GLU A 375 35.21 -12.05 -25.92
N PRO A 376 35.73 -10.81 -25.73
CA PRO A 376 35.37 -9.68 -26.56
C PRO A 376 35.65 -9.94 -28.04
N ALA A 377 34.70 -9.53 -28.89
CA ALA A 377 34.86 -9.67 -30.32
C ALA A 377 36.06 -8.86 -30.81
N SER A 378 36.90 -9.47 -31.64
CA SER A 378 38.18 -8.88 -32.04
C SER A 378 38.50 -9.10 -33.52
N GLY A 379 39.22 -8.14 -34.08
CA GLY A 379 39.85 -8.24 -35.40
C GLY A 379 41.36 -8.29 -35.23
N SER A 380 42.05 -9.14 -36.00
CA SER A 380 43.51 -9.25 -35.93
C SER A 380 44.16 -8.98 -37.29
N VAL A 381 45.34 -8.36 -37.27
CA VAL A 381 46.18 -8.14 -38.46
C VAL A 381 47.62 -8.55 -38.16
N ASN A 382 48.23 -9.23 -39.13
CA ASN A 382 49.62 -9.64 -39.08
C ASN A 382 50.48 -8.60 -39.78
N VAL A 383 51.45 -8.03 -39.05
CA VAL A 383 52.34 -6.98 -39.55
C VAL A 383 53.78 -7.46 -39.46
N SER A 384 54.54 -7.27 -40.53
CA SER A 384 55.99 -7.51 -40.55
C SER A 384 56.72 -6.18 -40.78
N THR A 385 57.73 -5.89 -39.95
CA THR A 385 58.58 -4.69 -40.09
C THR A 385 59.79 -5.02 -40.96
N SER A 386 59.95 -4.39 -42.13
CA SER A 386 61.14 -4.53 -42.98
C SER A 386 62.07 -3.31 -42.85
N ARG A 387 63.35 -3.50 -43.17
CA ARG A 387 64.33 -2.42 -43.29
C ARG A 387 64.57 -2.20 -44.78
N ASP A 388 64.01 -1.15 -45.36
CA ASP A 388 64.72 -0.45 -46.43
C ASP A 388 64.18 0.94 -46.69
N GLY A 389 65.07 1.92 -46.52
CA GLY A 389 64.97 3.19 -47.20
C GLY A 389 65.30 2.97 -48.67
N GLY A 390 64.29 3.16 -49.52
CA GLY A 390 64.42 3.11 -50.97
C GLY A 390 63.34 3.98 -51.61
N LEU A 391 63.77 5.06 -52.25
CA LEU A 391 63.00 6.04 -53.03
C LEU A 391 62.22 5.39 -54.21
N PRO A 392 61.32 6.14 -54.89
CA PRO A 392 59.96 5.75 -55.22
C PRO A 392 59.85 4.79 -56.40
N VAL A 393 58.87 3.87 -56.32
CA VAL A 393 58.43 3.14 -57.51
C VAL A 393 57.59 4.09 -58.36
N ALA A 394 58.09 4.36 -59.57
CA ALA A 394 57.44 5.14 -60.60
C ALA A 394 56.02 4.63 -60.89
N VAL A 395 55.02 5.48 -60.70
CA VAL A 395 53.67 5.25 -61.22
C VAL A 395 53.73 5.43 -62.73
N ARG A 396 53.72 4.31 -63.48
CA ARG A 396 53.37 4.34 -64.90
C ARG A 396 51.88 4.68 -65.00
N VAL A 397 51.59 5.87 -65.52
CA VAL A 397 50.26 6.27 -65.96
C VAL A 397 49.85 5.32 -67.09
N VAL A 398 48.82 4.51 -66.86
CA VAL A 398 48.06 3.85 -67.94
C VAL A 398 46.83 4.70 -68.19
N GLN A 399 46.93 5.57 -69.20
CA GLN A 399 45.86 6.42 -69.69
C GLN A 399 45.00 5.56 -70.63
N PHE A 400 43.83 5.11 -70.16
CA PHE A 400 42.82 4.53 -71.06
C PHE A 400 42.10 5.67 -71.77
N PHE A 401 42.42 5.84 -73.05
CA PHE A 401 41.62 6.58 -74.01
C PHE A 401 40.30 5.84 -74.22
N PHE A 402 39.17 6.43 -73.80
CA PHE A 402 37.88 6.14 -74.41
C PHE A 402 37.66 7.17 -75.52
N GLY A 403 37.90 6.73 -76.76
CA GLY A 403 37.65 7.50 -77.96
C GLY A 403 37.69 6.57 -79.16
N GLY A 404 36.54 5.98 -79.50
CA GLY A 404 36.34 5.19 -80.70
C GLY A 404 34.88 5.27 -81.14
N VAL A 405 34.63 6.16 -82.10
CA VAL A 405 33.37 6.41 -82.81
C VAL A 405 33.20 5.37 -83.92
N ILE A 406 32.00 4.78 -84.05
CA ILE A 406 31.11 4.86 -85.23
C ILE A 406 29.67 4.88 -84.71
#